data_AF-A0A7X9BSE3-F1
#
_entry.id   AF-A0A7X9BSE3-F1
#
_cell.length_a   1.000
_cell.length_b   1.000
_cell.length_c   1.000
_cell.angle_alpha   90.00
_cell.angle_beta   90.00
_cell.angle_gamma   90.00
#
_symmetry.space_group_name_H-M   'P 1'
#
loop_
_entity.id
_entity.type
_entity.pdbx_description
1 polymer ?
#
loop_
_entity_poly.entity_id
_entity_poly.type
_entity_poly.pdbx_seq_one_letter_code
_entity_poly.pdbx_strand_id
1 'polypeptide(L)'
;MRGEHLYKVDENGFATEYTIVYFDEKGNLLTEVEDGFILSVVPQGLYKPRWDGTEWVEDMAQEEIDELNNQPQIPTAEERIDMLENIILMMMGG
;
A
#
# COMPACT_ATOMS: atom_id res chain seq x y z
N MET A 1 -5.90 1.82 -24.91
CA MET A 1 -6.27 2.73 -23.81
C MET A 1 -5.56 2.27 -22.55
N ARG A 2 -4.81 3.17 -21.91
CA ARG A 2 -4.10 2.91 -20.65
C ARG A 2 -4.75 3.76 -19.56
N GLY A 3 -5.13 3.12 -18.45
CA GLY A 3 -5.60 3.82 -17.26
C GLY A 3 -4.43 4.09 -16.32
N GLU A 4 -4.30 5.31 -15.82
CA GLU A 4 -3.30 5.66 -14.80
C GLU A 4 -3.97 6.30 -13.59
N HIS A 5 -3.38 6.09 -12.42
CA HIS A 5 -3.86 6.68 -11.17
C HIS A 5 -3.30 8.10 -11.01
N LEU A 6 -4.17 9.04 -10.71
CA LEU A 6 -3.80 10.39 -10.28
C LEU A 6 -4.18 10.56 -8.83
N TYR A 7 -3.33 11.26 -8.10
CA TYR A 7 -3.52 11.51 -6.68
C TYR A 7 -3.57 13.01 -6.42
N LYS A 8 -4.53 13.45 -5.62
CA LYS A 8 -4.57 14.79 -5.06
C LYS A 8 -3.82 14.78 -3.74
N VAL A 9 -2.87 15.70 -3.58
CA VAL A 9 -2.07 15.83 -2.36
C VAL A 9 -2.51 17.04 -1.54
N ASP A 10 -2.41 16.94 -0.22
CA ASP A 10 -2.63 18.07 0.69
C ASP A 10 -1.41 19.01 0.78
N GLU A 11 -1.49 20.04 1.60
CA GLU A 11 -0.39 21.00 1.85
C GLU A 11 0.87 20.35 2.43
N ASN A 12 0.75 19.15 3.01
CA ASN A 12 1.86 18.38 3.55
C ASN A 12 2.37 17.32 2.56
N GLY A 13 1.76 17.17 1.38
CA GLY A 13 2.13 16.20 0.35
C GLY A 13 1.46 14.83 0.50
N PHE A 14 0.51 14.62 1.41
CA PHE A 14 -0.15 13.33 1.58
C PHE A 14 -1.29 13.16 0.57
N ALA A 15 -1.41 11.96 -0.01
CA ALA A 15 -2.50 11.62 -0.90
C ALA A 15 -3.84 11.62 -0.15
N THR A 16 -4.79 12.46 -0.58
CA THR A 16 -6.12 12.59 0.03
C THR A 16 -7.22 11.98 -0.81
N GLU A 17 -7.08 12.05 -2.14
CA GLU A 17 -8.03 11.53 -3.11
C GLU A 17 -7.28 10.90 -4.28
N TYR A 18 -7.88 9.90 -4.93
CA TYR A 18 -7.36 9.34 -6.16
C TYR A 18 -8.45 9.19 -7.22
N THR A 19 -8.06 9.33 -8.48
CA THR A 19 -8.93 9.08 -9.64
C THR A 19 -8.16 8.33 -10.71
N ILE A 20 -8.89 7.64 -11.59
CA ILE A 20 -8.31 6.95 -12.73
C ILE A 20 -8.62 7.76 -13.98
N VAL A 21 -7.57 8.15 -14.70
CA VAL A 21 -7.72 8.81 -16.00
C VAL A 21 -7.35 7.85 -17.11
N TYR A 22 -7.89 8.11 -18.29
CA TYR A 22 -7.58 7.33 -19.47
C TYR A 22 -6.83 8.18 -20.48
N PHE A 23 -5.79 7.60 -21.05
CA PHE A 23 -5.04 8.20 -22.16
C PHE A 23 -5.42 7.55 -23.48
N ASP A 24 -5.49 8.38 -24.53
CA ASP A 24 -5.59 7.92 -25.91
C ASP A 24 -4.27 7.29 -26.40
N GLU A 25 -4.26 6.75 -27.62
CA GLU A 25 -3.05 6.13 -28.21
C GLU A 25 -1.92 7.13 -28.48
N LYS A 26 -2.19 8.43 -28.39
CA LYS A 26 -1.24 9.53 -28.60
C LYS A 26 -0.77 10.15 -27.28
N GLY A 27 -1.24 9.66 -26.12
CA GLY A 27 -0.90 10.18 -24.80
C GLY A 27 -1.70 11.41 -24.37
N ASN A 28 -2.81 11.73 -25.04
CA ASN A 28 -3.70 12.80 -24.60
C ASN A 28 -4.67 12.29 -23.54
N LEU A 29 -4.90 13.12 -22.54
CA LEU A 29 -5.87 12.87 -21.48
C LEU A 29 -7.29 12.91 -22.06
N LEU A 30 -8.06 11.84 -21.86
CA LEU A 30 -9.44 11.72 -22.32
C LEU A 30 -10.47 12.27 -21.32
N THR A 31 -10.02 12.60 -20.11
CA THR A 31 -10.84 13.05 -18.99
C THR A 31 -10.30 14.39 -18.50
N GLU A 32 -11.18 15.35 -18.25
CA GLU A 32 -10.79 16.60 -17.62
C GLU A 32 -10.45 16.34 -16.15
N VAL A 33 -9.29 16.82 -15.70
CA VAL A 33 -8.82 16.66 -14.33
C VAL A 33 -8.64 18.04 -13.74
N GLU A 34 -9.09 18.23 -12.51
CA GLU A 34 -8.92 19.48 -11.77
C GLU A 34 -7.43 19.79 -11.54
N ASP A 35 -7.07 21.06 -11.43
CA ASP A 35 -5.70 21.44 -11.05
C ASP A 35 -5.33 20.89 -9.67
N GLY A 36 -4.07 20.46 -9.52
CA GLY A 36 -3.52 19.94 -8.25
C GLY A 36 -3.46 18.41 -8.14
N PHE A 37 -3.87 17.67 -9.17
CA PHE A 37 -3.62 16.23 -9.25
C PHE A 37 -2.22 15.94 -9.81
N ILE A 38 -1.52 14.99 -9.17
CA ILE A 38 -0.21 14.51 -9.60
C ILE A 38 -0.38 13.19 -10.35
N LEU A 39 0.12 13.17 -11.59
CA LEU A 39 0.21 11.97 -12.42
C LEU A 39 1.46 11.17 -12.02
N SER A 40 1.33 10.36 -10.97
CA SER A 40 2.38 9.43 -10.59
C SER A 40 1.80 8.22 -9.86
N VAL A 41 2.34 7.04 -10.17
CA VAL A 41 2.01 5.81 -9.46
C VAL A 41 2.65 5.86 -8.07
N VAL A 42 1.86 5.62 -7.02
CA VAL A 42 2.39 5.43 -5.66
C VAL A 42 3.11 4.07 -5.61
N PRO A 43 4.40 4.02 -5.24
CA PRO A 43 5.11 2.76 -5.06
C PRO A 43 4.42 1.84 -4.06
N GLN A 44 4.41 0.54 -4.35
CA GLN A 44 3.94 -0.45 -3.37
C GLN A 44 4.95 -0.58 -2.22
N GLY A 45 4.45 -0.82 -1.01
CA GLY A 45 5.27 -1.02 0.19
C GLY A 45 5.50 0.24 1.02
N LEU A 46 4.98 1.39 0.61
CA LEU A 46 4.93 2.59 1.44
C LEU A 46 3.74 2.48 2.42
N TYR A 47 4.02 2.59 3.71
CA TYR A 47 3.03 2.64 4.78
C TYR A 47 2.34 4.00 4.82
N LYS A 48 3.10 5.08 4.63
CA LYS A 48 2.59 6.44 4.59
C LYS A 48 3.24 7.24 3.45
N PRO A 49 2.76 7.03 2.21
CA PRO A 49 3.30 7.72 1.04
C PRO A 49 3.06 9.23 1.12
N ARG A 50 4.12 10.00 0.93
CA ARG A 50 4.10 11.48 0.84
C ARG A 50 4.81 11.93 -0.43
N TRP A 51 4.20 12.85 -1.16
CA TRP A 51 4.83 13.49 -2.31
C TRP A 51 5.78 14.60 -1.85
N ASP A 52 7.03 14.58 -2.31
CA ASP A 52 8.04 15.59 -1.96
C ASP A 52 8.18 16.72 -2.99
N GLY A 53 7.39 16.66 -4.07
CA GLY A 53 7.49 17.56 -5.22
C GLY A 53 8.04 16.88 -6.48
N THR A 54 8.77 15.77 -6.32
CA THR A 54 9.42 15.03 -7.41
C THR A 54 9.02 13.56 -7.42
N GLU A 55 8.93 12.93 -6.25
CA GLU A 55 8.62 11.51 -6.08
C GLU A 55 7.83 11.23 -4.80
N TRP A 56 7.32 9.99 -4.70
CA TRP A 56 6.68 9.48 -3.49
C TRP A 56 7.72 8.92 -2.53
N VAL A 57 7.77 9.47 -1.32
CA VAL A 57 8.66 9.03 -0.24
C VAL A 57 7.86 8.44 0.92
N GLU A 58 8.50 7.60 1.71
CA GLU A 58 7.95 7.13 2.99
C GLU A 58 8.07 8.25 4.04
N ASP A 59 6.97 8.57 4.70
CA ASP A 59 6.95 9.57 5.77
C ASP A 59 6.93 8.95 7.17
N MET A 60 6.61 7.66 7.31
CA MET A 60 6.74 6.96 8.58
C MET A 60 8.21 6.70 8.94
N ALA A 61 8.54 6.87 10.21
CA ALA A 61 9.86 6.50 10.71
C ALA A 61 10.07 4.99 10.63
N GLN A 62 11.30 4.55 10.36
CA GLN A 62 11.62 3.13 10.32
C GLN A 62 11.28 2.41 11.63
N GLU A 63 11.47 3.09 12.77
CA GLU A 63 11.11 2.56 14.10
C GLU A 63 9.61 2.25 14.20
N GLU A 64 8.73 3.12 13.69
CA GLU A 64 7.29 2.90 13.67
C GLU A 64 6.89 1.76 12.71
N ILE A 65 7.57 1.67 11.57
CA ILE A 65 7.38 0.58 10.61
C ILE A 65 7.78 -0.76 11.23
N ASP A 66 8.90 -0.79 11.96
CA ASP A 66 9.38 -1.97 12.66
C ASP A 66 8.41 -2.37 13.78
N GLU A 67 7.84 -1.42 14.52
CA GLU A 67 6.80 -1.69 15.51
C GLU A 67 5.55 -2.32 14.89
N LEU A 68 5.09 -1.81 13.74
CA LEU A 68 3.96 -2.40 13.00
C LEU A 68 4.27 -3.84 12.54
N ASN A 69 5.47 -4.07 12.02
CA ASN A 69 5.87 -5.38 11.51
C ASN A 69 6.16 -6.41 12.61
N ASN A 70 6.55 -5.96 13.80
CA ASN A 70 6.82 -6.81 14.96
C ASN A 70 5.57 -7.08 15.81
N GLN A 71 4.38 -6.62 15.41
CA GLN A 71 3.15 -6.94 16.14
C GLN A 71 2.90 -8.45 16.11
N PRO A 72 2.49 -9.06 17.25
CA PRO A 72 2.14 -10.48 17.29
C PRO A 72 1.03 -10.76 16.28
N GLN A 73 1.36 -11.50 15.22
CA GLN A 73 0.34 -11.90 14.27
C GLN A 73 -0.51 -12.99 14.90
N ILE A 74 -1.84 -12.81 14.86
CA ILE A 74 -2.76 -13.86 15.25
C ILE A 74 -2.58 -14.98 14.21
N PRO A 75 -2.19 -16.20 14.61
CA PRO A 75 -2.00 -17.28 13.66
C PRO A 75 -3.29 -17.54 12.90
N THR A 76 -3.15 -17.75 11.59
CA THR A 76 -4.26 -18.07 10.68
C THR A 76 -4.95 -19.37 11.11
N ALA A 77 -6.15 -19.61 10.57
CA ALA A 77 -6.88 -20.84 10.86
C ALA A 77 -6.06 -22.10 10.50
N GLU A 78 -5.32 -22.05 9.38
CA GLU A 78 -4.44 -23.13 8.91
C GLU A 78 -3.27 -23.35 9.89
N GLU A 79 -2.53 -22.29 10.24
CA GLU A 79 -1.43 -22.39 11.20
C GLU A 79 -1.89 -22.89 12.58
N ARG A 80 -3.10 -22.50 13.01
CA ARG A 80 -3.69 -23.00 14.25
C ARG A 80 -4.00 -24.50 14.17
N ILE A 81 -4.41 -25.01 13.02
CA ILE A 81 -4.63 -26.44 12.80
C ILE A 81 -3.29 -27.18 12.83
N ASP A 82 -2.28 -26.70 12.10
CA ASP A 82 -0.93 -27.28 12.11
C ASP A 82 -0.33 -27.35 13.53
N MET A 83 -0.52 -26.29 14.32
CA MET A 83 -0.11 -26.29 15.73
C MET A 83 -0.83 -27.36 16.54
N LEU A 84 -2.15 -27.51 16.35
CA LEU A 84 -2.95 -28.52 17.05
C LEU A 84 -2.56 -29.94 16.65
N GLU A 85 -2.34 -30.20 15.37
CA GLU A 85 -1.92 -31.52 14.86
C GLU A 85 -0.56 -31.93 15.43
N ASN A 86 0.41 -31.01 15.43
CA ASN A 86 1.72 -31.25 16.04
C ASN A 86 1.63 -31.54 17.54
N ILE A 87 0.78 -30.81 18.27
CA ILE A 87 0.54 -31.07 19.70
C ILE A 87 -0.06 -32.47 19.91
N ILE A 88 -1.04 -32.86 19.08
CA ILE A 88 -1.67 -34.18 19.16
C ILE A 88 -0.66 -35.30 18.87
N LEU A 89 0.21 -35.14 17.88
CA LEU A 89 1.27 -36.10 17.55
C LEU A 89 2.27 -36.27 18.70
N MET A 90 2.65 -35.18 19.38
CA MET A 90 3.55 -35.24 20.54
C MET A 90 2.90 -35.96 21.74
N MET A 91 1.58 -35.84 21.93
CA MET A 91 0.86 -36.52 23.01
C MET A 91 0.58 -38.00 22.74
N MET A 92 0.52 -38.42 21.48
CA MET A 92 0.32 -39.83 21.08
C MET A 92 1.63 -40.60 20.86
N GLY A 93 2.77 -39.91 20.76
CA GLY A 93 4.09 -40.49 20.52
C GLY A 93 4.95 -40.71 21.77
N GLY A 94 4.40 -40.54 22.97
CA GLY A 94 5.07 -40.74 24.27
C GLY A 94 4.61 -42.00 25.01
#